data_AF-A0A7K4QBF3-F1
#
_entry.id   AF-A0A7K4QBF3-F1
#
_cell.length_a   1.000
_cell.length_b   1.000
_cell.length_c   1.000
_cell.angle_alpha   90.00
_cell.angle_beta   90.00
_cell.angle_gamma   90.00
#
_symmetry.space_group_name_H-M   'P 1'
#
loop_
_entity.id
_entity.type
_entity.pdbx_description
1 polymer ?
#
loop_
_entity_poly.entity_id
_entity_poly.type
_entity_poly.pdbx_seq_one_letter_code
_entity_poly.pdbx_strand_id
1 'polypeptide(L)'
;RRIGKDLSNTFAKLEKLTLLAKRKSLFDDKSVEIEELTYIIRQDIGSLNSQIAQLQALLRARGGPGGRHLQSHSNSVVVALQSKLASMSNDFKSVLEVRTENLKQQRSRREHFSRAPVSALAANNLSSPAVLQAEAPPSGAVAIEMDARTSQQLQLLDEQDSYIQSRADTMQNIESTIVELGSIFQQLAHMVKEQEETIQR
;
A
#
# COMPACT_ATOMS: atom_id res chain seq x y z
N ARG A 1 -20.19 -17.04 16.07
CA ARG A 1 -18.79 -17.19 16.55
C ARG A 1 -17.74 -17.07 15.42
N ARG A 2 -18.10 -17.24 14.14
CA ARG A 2 -17.17 -17.13 13.01
C ARG A 2 -16.64 -15.70 12.78
N ILE A 3 -17.53 -14.70 12.74
CA ILE A 3 -17.17 -13.27 12.56
C ILE A 3 -16.11 -12.81 13.57
N GLY A 4 -16.26 -13.15 14.85
CA GLY A 4 -15.29 -12.77 15.88
C GLY A 4 -13.90 -13.39 15.67
N LYS A 5 -13.83 -14.63 15.19
CA LYS A 5 -12.55 -15.30 14.88
C LYS A 5 -11.90 -14.69 13.65
N ASP A 6 -12.69 -14.44 12.60
CA ASP A 6 -12.22 -13.82 11.37
C ASP A 6 -11.69 -12.40 11.68
N LEU A 7 -12.41 -11.64 12.51
CA LEU A 7 -11.98 -10.33 12.98
C LEU A 7 -10.65 -10.39 13.75
N SER A 8 -10.46 -11.33 14.69
CA SER A 8 -9.18 -11.49 15.38
C SER A 8 -8.03 -11.86 14.43
N ASN A 9 -8.28 -12.74 13.46
CA ASN A 9 -7.28 -13.14 12.47
C ASN A 9 -6.87 -11.95 11.58
N THR A 10 -7.84 -11.17 11.11
CA THR A 10 -7.56 -9.97 10.31
C THR A 10 -6.82 -8.91 11.12
N PHE A 11 -7.12 -8.77 12.42
CA PHE A 11 -6.40 -7.86 13.31
C PHE A 11 -4.92 -8.25 13.44
N ALA A 12 -4.62 -9.54 13.59
CA ALA A 12 -3.23 -10.03 13.65
C ALA A 12 -2.47 -9.78 12.33
N LYS A 13 -3.14 -9.95 11.17
CA LYS A 13 -2.55 -9.60 9.87
C LYS A 13 -2.29 -8.10 9.76
N LEU A 14 -3.23 -7.28 10.23
CA LEU A 14 -3.08 -5.83 10.24
C LEU A 14 -1.94 -5.36 11.14
N GLU A 15 -1.75 -5.98 12.31
CA GLU A 15 -0.61 -5.70 13.18
C GLU A 15 0.72 -6.04 12.49
N LYS A 16 0.79 -7.19 11.81
CA LYS A 16 1.95 -7.56 10.99
C LYS A 16 2.21 -6.54 9.86
N LEU A 17 1.16 -6.13 9.14
CA LEU A 17 1.26 -5.11 8.10
C LEU A 17 1.75 -3.77 8.67
N THR A 18 1.25 -3.38 9.86
CA THR A 18 1.67 -2.16 10.56
C THR A 18 3.16 -2.17 10.87
N LEU A 19 3.68 -3.31 11.35
CA LEU A 19 5.10 -3.47 11.63
C LEU A 19 5.96 -3.37 10.34
N LEU A 20 5.49 -3.95 9.24
CA LEU A 20 6.17 -3.87 7.94
C LEU A 20 6.13 -2.45 7.36
N ALA A 21 4.98 -1.78 7.39
CA ALA A 21 4.84 -0.42 6.86
C ALA A 21 5.64 0.62 7.66
N LYS A 22 5.87 0.39 8.96
CA LYS A 22 6.69 1.26 9.81
C LYS A 22 8.21 1.03 9.65
N ARG A 23 8.64 -0.11 9.10
CA ARG A 23 10.06 -0.37 8.85
C ARG A 23 10.55 0.49 7.68
N LYS A 24 11.36 1.50 8.01
CA LYS A 24 11.95 2.46 7.04
C LYS A 24 13.22 1.94 6.35
N SER A 25 13.35 0.63 6.14
CA SER A 25 14.57 0.07 5.51
C SER A 25 14.48 0.21 3.99
N LEU A 26 15.45 0.90 3.38
CA LEU A 26 15.54 1.08 1.93
C LEU A 26 15.94 -0.20 1.19
N PHE A 27 16.54 -1.17 1.88
CA PHE A 27 17.15 -2.37 1.30
C PHE A 27 16.39 -3.66 1.60
N ASP A 28 15.42 -3.60 2.51
CA ASP A 28 14.56 -4.73 2.90
C ASP A 28 13.09 -4.29 2.83
N ASP A 29 12.75 -3.58 1.75
CA ASP A 29 11.39 -3.15 1.48
C ASP A 29 10.59 -4.36 0.97
N LYS A 30 9.91 -5.04 1.90
CA LYS A 30 9.05 -6.20 1.62
C LYS A 30 7.75 -5.79 0.92
N SER A 31 7.88 -5.13 -0.23
CA SER A 31 6.79 -4.53 -0.99
C SER A 31 5.73 -5.57 -1.38
N VAL A 32 6.17 -6.76 -1.80
CA VAL A 32 5.28 -7.88 -2.15
C VAL A 32 4.48 -8.35 -0.93
N GLU A 33 5.12 -8.56 0.22
CA GLU A 33 4.43 -8.99 1.44
C GLU A 33 3.44 -7.93 1.94
N ILE A 34 3.78 -6.64 1.81
CA ILE A 34 2.89 -5.52 2.12
C ILE A 34 1.68 -5.51 1.19
N GLU A 35 1.87 -5.72 -0.11
CA GLU A 35 0.80 -5.74 -1.10
C GLU A 35 -0.14 -6.93 -0.92
N GLU A 36 0.42 -8.14 -0.69
CA GLU A 36 -0.35 -9.34 -0.38
C GLU A 36 -1.18 -9.17 0.91
N LEU A 37 -0.57 -8.68 1.99
CA LEU A 37 -1.29 -8.43 3.24
C LEU A 37 -2.36 -7.35 3.06
N THR A 38 -2.08 -6.31 2.29
CA THR A 38 -3.06 -5.27 1.95
C THR A 38 -4.25 -5.87 1.22
N TYR A 39 -4.02 -6.71 0.21
CA TYR A 39 -5.09 -7.37 -0.54
C TYR A 39 -5.92 -8.31 0.34
N ILE A 40 -5.27 -9.13 1.18
CA ILE A 40 -5.95 -10.06 2.09
C ILE A 40 -6.79 -9.29 3.11
N ILE A 41 -6.24 -8.25 3.73
CA ILE A 41 -6.96 -7.44 4.73
C ILE A 41 -8.15 -6.72 4.08
N ARG A 42 -7.97 -6.18 2.87
CA ARG A 42 -9.06 -5.56 2.10
C ARG A 42 -10.22 -6.55 1.88
N GLN A 43 -9.91 -7.76 1.43
CA GLN A 43 -10.93 -8.79 1.20
C GLN A 43 -11.60 -9.24 2.51
N ASP A 44 -10.81 -9.43 3.57
CA ASP A 44 -11.31 -9.81 4.89
C ASP A 44 -12.27 -8.75 5.45
N ILE A 45 -11.90 -7.47 5.41
CA ILE A 45 -12.74 -6.35 5.88
C ILE A 45 -14.05 -6.28 5.09
N GLY A 46 -13.99 -6.42 3.77
CA GLY A 46 -15.18 -6.46 2.92
C GLY A 46 -16.11 -7.63 3.27
N SER A 47 -15.54 -8.82 3.48
CA SER A 47 -16.29 -10.01 3.91
C SER A 47 -16.91 -9.83 5.30
N LEU A 48 -16.15 -9.30 6.26
CA LEU A 48 -16.62 -9.02 7.62
C LEU A 48 -17.78 -8.04 7.60
N ASN A 49 -17.69 -6.96 6.81
CA ASN A 49 -18.75 -5.98 6.67
C ASN A 49 -20.04 -6.62 6.12
N SER A 50 -19.93 -7.43 5.06
CA SER A 50 -21.09 -8.15 4.49
C SER A 50 -21.73 -9.12 5.49
N GLN A 51 -20.91 -9.88 6.23
CA GLN A 51 -21.39 -10.82 7.25
C GLN A 51 -22.11 -10.11 8.41
N ILE A 52 -21.60 -8.95 8.84
CA ILE A 52 -22.23 -8.12 9.88
C ILE A 52 -23.57 -7.56 9.38
N ALA A 53 -23.62 -7.08 8.13
CA ALA A 53 -24.87 -6.58 7.53
C ALA A 53 -25.94 -7.67 7.42
N GLN A 54 -25.56 -8.89 7.01
CA GLN A 54 -26.46 -10.05 6.99
C GLN A 54 -26.97 -10.42 8.38
N LEU A 55 -26.09 -10.41 9.39
CA LEU A 55 -26.48 -10.66 10.78
C LEU A 55 -27.51 -9.62 11.26
N GLN A 56 -27.28 -8.34 10.97
CA GLN A 56 -28.24 -7.28 11.30
C GLN A 56 -29.59 -7.46 10.59
N ALA A 57 -29.59 -7.83 9.31
CA ALA A 57 -30.82 -8.09 8.56
C ALA A 57 -31.63 -9.27 9.15
N LEU A 58 -30.96 -10.36 9.52
CA LEU A 58 -31.60 -11.51 10.18
C LEU A 58 -32.19 -11.14 11.54
N LEU A 59 -31.49 -10.31 12.32
CA LEU A 59 -31.99 -9.84 13.60
C LEU A 59 -33.22 -8.93 13.43
N ARG A 60 -33.25 -8.07 12.41
CA ARG A 60 -34.43 -7.27 12.06
C ARG A 60 -35.63 -8.15 11.68
N ALA A 61 -35.42 -9.15 10.82
CA ALA A 61 -36.47 -10.07 10.39
C ALA A 61 -37.02 -10.93 11.55
N ARG A 62 -36.23 -11.15 12.60
CA ARG A 62 -36.61 -11.98 13.76
C ARG A 62 -37.27 -11.19 14.90
N GLY A 63 -37.43 -9.87 14.77
CA GLY A 63 -38.04 -8.99 15.78
C GLY A 63 -39.55 -9.21 15.95
N GLY A 64 -39.94 -10.28 16.66
CA GLY A 64 -41.32 -10.56 17.09
C GLY A 64 -41.55 -10.30 18.59
N PRO A 65 -42.81 -10.17 19.04
CA PRO A 65 -43.19 -9.63 20.36
C PRO A 65 -42.71 -10.43 21.61
N GLY A 66 -42.12 -11.62 21.45
CA GLY A 66 -41.77 -12.52 22.56
C GLY A 66 -40.31 -12.52 23.03
N GLY A 67 -39.42 -11.67 22.50
CA GLY A 67 -37.96 -11.86 22.65
C GLY A 67 -37.11 -10.63 23.01
N ARG A 68 -37.67 -9.60 23.67
CA ARG A 68 -37.00 -8.29 23.88
C ARG A 68 -35.58 -8.38 24.47
N HIS A 69 -35.34 -9.24 25.47
CA HIS A 69 -34.02 -9.37 26.10
C HIS A 69 -32.98 -10.05 25.19
N LEU A 70 -33.34 -11.11 24.48
CA LEU A 70 -32.44 -11.80 23.55
C LEU A 70 -32.10 -10.94 22.33
N GLN A 71 -33.07 -10.14 21.89
CA GLN A 71 -32.91 -9.16 20.82
C GLN A 71 -31.94 -8.04 21.23
N SER A 72 -32.09 -7.49 22.43
CA SER A 72 -31.19 -6.45 22.96
C SER A 72 -29.74 -6.95 23.05
N HIS A 73 -29.51 -8.13 23.62
CA HIS A 73 -28.17 -8.72 23.67
C HIS A 73 -27.58 -8.94 22.27
N SER A 74 -28.39 -9.45 21.33
CA SER A 74 -27.93 -9.67 19.95
C SER A 74 -27.57 -8.36 19.26
N ASN A 75 -28.35 -7.29 19.45
CA ASN A 75 -28.03 -5.96 18.94
C ASN A 75 -26.74 -5.42 19.56
N SER A 76 -26.56 -5.53 20.90
CA SER A 76 -25.31 -5.13 21.55
C SER A 76 -24.07 -5.85 21.00
N VAL A 77 -24.21 -7.14 20.66
CA VAL A 77 -23.14 -7.90 20.00
C VAL A 77 -22.83 -7.34 18.61
N VAL A 78 -23.85 -6.97 17.81
CA VAL A 78 -23.62 -6.37 16.49
C VAL A 78 -22.93 -5.01 16.61
N VAL A 79 -23.37 -4.13 17.50
CA VAL A 79 -22.70 -2.83 17.74
C VAL A 79 -21.23 -3.04 18.14
N ALA A 80 -20.95 -4.00 19.03
CA ALA A 80 -19.58 -4.30 19.44
C ALA A 80 -18.72 -4.80 18.26
N LEU A 81 -19.29 -5.64 17.37
CA LEU A 81 -18.60 -6.10 16.17
C LEU A 81 -18.37 -4.96 15.17
N GLN A 82 -19.35 -4.09 14.99
CA GLN A 82 -19.25 -2.90 14.12
C GLN A 82 -18.18 -1.94 14.61
N SER A 83 -18.14 -1.66 15.92
CA SER A 83 -17.12 -0.81 16.54
C SER A 83 -15.72 -1.39 16.34
N LYS A 84 -15.54 -2.71 16.53
CA LYS A 84 -14.27 -3.38 16.28
C LYS A 84 -13.86 -3.34 14.80
N LEU A 85 -14.80 -3.56 13.88
CA LEU A 85 -14.51 -3.49 12.44
C LEU A 85 -14.14 -2.05 12.05
N ALA A 86 -14.86 -1.04 12.56
CA ALA A 86 -14.55 0.36 12.31
C ALA A 86 -13.15 0.74 12.82
N SER A 87 -12.77 0.31 14.03
CA SER A 87 -11.42 0.51 14.56
C SER A 87 -10.36 -0.12 13.67
N MET A 88 -10.56 -1.38 13.27
CA MET A 88 -9.64 -2.10 12.38
C MET A 88 -9.50 -1.41 11.01
N SER A 89 -10.61 -0.98 10.41
CA SER A 89 -10.60 -0.24 9.14
C SER A 89 -9.86 1.09 9.28
N ASN A 90 -9.93 1.74 10.44
CA ASN A 90 -9.24 3.01 10.67
C ASN A 90 -7.73 2.79 10.81
N ASP A 91 -7.33 1.79 11.59
CA ASP A 91 -5.94 1.39 11.74
C ASP A 91 -5.34 0.98 10.39
N PHE A 92 -6.08 0.22 9.59
CA PHE A 92 -5.67 -0.16 8.24
C PHE A 92 -5.49 1.07 7.34
N LYS A 93 -6.43 2.01 7.35
CA LYS A 93 -6.29 3.27 6.62
C LYS A 93 -5.02 4.03 7.03
N SER A 94 -4.75 4.19 8.33
CA SER A 94 -3.54 4.88 8.81
C SER A 94 -2.25 4.19 8.36
N VAL A 95 -2.23 2.85 8.33
CA VAL A 95 -1.09 2.07 7.83
C VAL A 95 -0.87 2.29 6.34
N LEU A 96 -1.94 2.32 5.56
CA LEU A 96 -1.91 2.63 4.13
C LEU A 96 -1.41 4.05 3.86
N GLU A 97 -1.86 5.05 4.63
CA GLU A 97 -1.37 6.43 4.54
C GLU A 97 0.14 6.51 4.83
N VAL A 98 0.62 5.81 5.86
CA VAL A 98 2.05 5.70 6.17
C VAL A 98 2.81 5.05 5.01
N ARG A 99 2.27 4.00 4.38
CA ARG A 99 2.90 3.34 3.23
C ARG A 99 2.99 4.30 2.03
N THR A 100 1.93 5.02 1.71
CA THR A 100 1.91 6.04 0.64
C THR A 100 2.98 7.11 0.87
N GLU A 101 3.09 7.61 2.10
CA GLU A 101 4.11 8.61 2.45
C GLU A 101 5.53 8.05 2.33
N ASN A 102 5.78 6.81 2.76
CA ASN A 102 7.07 6.16 2.58
C ASN A 102 7.44 6.00 1.09
N LEU A 103 6.48 5.58 0.24
CA LEU A 103 6.71 5.47 -1.20
C LEU A 103 7.08 6.83 -1.81
N LYS A 104 6.38 7.89 -1.42
CA LYS A 104 6.63 9.27 -1.87
C LYS A 104 8.00 9.79 -1.44
N GLN A 105 8.37 9.58 -0.18
CA GLN A 105 9.69 9.99 0.33
C GLN A 105 10.83 9.28 -0.40
N GLN A 106 10.67 7.99 -0.69
CA GLN A 106 11.69 7.23 -1.40
C GLN A 106 11.78 7.63 -2.88
N ARG A 107 10.66 7.96 -3.52
CA ARG A 107 10.66 8.56 -4.87
C ARG A 107 11.39 9.90 -4.87
N SER A 108 11.05 10.81 -3.95
CA SER A 108 11.72 12.11 -3.82
C SER A 108 13.23 11.97 -3.60
N ARG A 109 13.66 11.11 -2.66
CA ARG A 109 15.09 10.85 -2.44
C ARG A 109 15.76 10.32 -3.70
N ARG A 110 15.13 9.36 -4.39
CA ARG A 110 15.68 8.84 -5.65
C ARG A 110 15.81 9.92 -6.71
N GLU A 111 14.80 10.77 -6.91
CA GLU A 111 14.88 11.90 -7.84
C GLU A 111 16.01 12.87 -7.48
N HIS A 112 16.28 13.09 -6.19
CA HIS A 112 17.42 13.90 -5.74
C HIS A 112 18.78 13.25 -6.01
N PHE A 113 18.89 11.93 -5.92
CA PHE A 113 20.15 11.21 -6.17
C PHE A 113 20.36 10.80 -7.64
N SER A 114 19.29 10.58 -8.43
CA SER A 114 19.35 10.24 -9.85
C SER A 114 19.55 11.47 -10.74
N ARG A 115 19.17 12.67 -10.25
CA ARG A 115 19.41 13.95 -10.92
C ARG A 115 20.83 14.50 -10.68
N ALA A 116 21.64 13.84 -9.85
CA ALA A 116 23.07 14.12 -9.80
C ALA A 116 23.69 13.70 -11.14
N PRO A 117 24.29 14.63 -11.91
CA PRO A 117 24.79 14.32 -13.23
C PRO A 117 25.93 13.31 -13.11
N VAL A 118 25.72 12.11 -13.61
CA VAL A 118 26.80 11.18 -13.98
C VAL A 118 27.75 11.79 -15.04
N SER A 119 27.48 13.00 -15.53
CA SER A 119 28.38 13.78 -16.39
C SER A 119 29.70 14.22 -15.73
N ALA A 120 29.89 14.03 -14.42
CA ALA A 120 31.16 14.41 -13.77
C ALA A 120 32.33 13.46 -14.09
N LEU A 121 32.09 12.26 -14.64
CA LEU A 121 33.16 11.31 -15.01
C LEU A 121 33.55 11.36 -16.50
N ALA A 122 32.84 12.14 -17.32
CA ALA A 122 33.12 12.27 -18.76
C ALA A 122 33.84 13.58 -19.13
N ALA A 123 33.95 14.55 -18.22
CA ALA A 123 34.40 15.91 -18.55
C ALA A 123 35.88 16.21 -18.25
N ASN A 124 36.65 15.29 -17.67
CA ASN A 124 37.98 15.63 -17.14
C ASN A 124 39.18 15.28 -18.04
N ASN A 125 38.99 15.08 -19.35
CA ASN A 125 40.11 14.73 -20.24
C ASN A 125 40.26 15.57 -21.52
N LEU A 126 39.68 16.77 -21.59
CA LEU A 126 39.85 17.67 -22.75
C LEU A 126 40.51 19.00 -22.37
N SER A 127 41.65 18.93 -21.71
CA SER A 127 42.48 20.12 -21.44
C SER A 127 43.95 19.79 -21.67
N SER A 128 44.36 19.82 -22.92
CA SER A 128 45.76 20.01 -23.30
C SER A 128 45.80 20.84 -24.58
N PRO A 129 46.30 22.09 -24.54
CA PRO A 129 46.67 22.82 -25.73
C PRO A 129 48.08 22.36 -26.14
N ALA A 130 48.30 22.01 -27.40
CA ALA A 130 49.51 22.40 -28.15
C ALA A 130 49.69 21.58 -29.45
N VAL A 131 50.25 22.32 -30.42
CA VAL A 131 51.05 21.94 -31.59
C VAL A 131 50.40 21.23 -32.79
N LEU A 132 50.35 22.02 -33.86
CA LEU A 132 50.40 21.61 -35.26
C LEU A 132 51.57 20.63 -35.51
N GLN A 133 51.28 19.40 -35.98
CA GLN A 133 52.12 18.71 -36.96
C GLN A 133 51.38 17.47 -37.49
N ALA A 134 51.31 17.34 -38.81
CA ALA A 134 50.82 16.16 -39.51
C ALA A 134 51.81 15.00 -39.39
N GLU A 135 51.34 13.76 -39.17
CA GLU A 135 51.75 12.53 -39.88
C GLU A 135 50.87 11.32 -39.49
N ALA A 136 50.91 10.28 -40.33
CA ALA A 136 50.12 9.04 -40.46
C ALA A 136 49.65 8.26 -39.20
N PRO A 137 48.63 7.38 -39.33
CA PRO A 137 48.08 6.61 -38.21
C PRO A 137 48.93 5.37 -37.90
N PRO A 138 49.28 5.09 -36.63
CA PRO A 138 49.74 3.78 -36.23
C PRO A 138 48.57 2.96 -35.66
N SER A 139 48.42 1.75 -36.21
CA SER A 139 47.62 0.65 -35.70
C SER A 139 47.80 0.46 -34.19
N GLY A 140 46.69 0.37 -33.45
CA GLY A 140 46.72 0.07 -32.00
C GLY A 140 45.74 0.86 -31.14
N ALA A 141 44.69 1.46 -31.72
CA ALA A 141 43.61 2.02 -30.92
C ALA A 141 42.89 0.88 -30.19
N VAL A 142 43.11 0.79 -28.88
CA VAL A 142 42.17 0.13 -27.96
C VAL A 142 40.88 0.93 -28.10
N ALA A 143 40.01 0.51 -29.01
CA ALA A 143 38.66 1.02 -29.11
C ALA A 143 38.01 0.66 -27.78
N ILE A 144 37.96 1.63 -26.86
CA ILE A 144 37.18 1.52 -25.65
C ILE A 144 35.77 1.20 -26.12
N GLU A 145 35.34 0.00 -25.77
CA GLU A 145 34.08 -0.66 -26.06
C GLU A 145 32.91 0.23 -25.58
N MET A 146 32.60 1.26 -26.36
CA MET A 146 31.56 2.24 -26.07
C MET A 146 30.18 1.57 -26.12
N ASP A 147 30.05 0.54 -26.97
CA ASP A 147 28.84 -0.26 -27.15
C ASP A 147 28.50 -1.12 -25.92
N ALA A 148 29.50 -1.69 -25.24
CA ALA A 148 29.32 -2.46 -23.99
C ALA A 148 28.92 -1.57 -22.80
N ARG A 149 29.35 -0.30 -22.77
CA ARG A 149 28.95 0.66 -21.73
C ARG A 149 27.57 1.27 -21.98
N THR A 150 27.21 1.53 -23.23
CA THR A 150 25.87 2.02 -23.59
C THR A 150 24.80 0.96 -23.36
N SER A 151 25.08 -0.31 -23.67
CA SER A 151 24.17 -1.43 -23.37
C SER A 151 23.98 -1.64 -21.87
N GLN A 152 25.03 -1.54 -21.04
CA GLN A 152 24.91 -1.56 -19.58
C GLN A 152 24.10 -0.36 -19.04
N GLN A 153 24.21 0.81 -19.65
CA GLN A 153 23.45 1.99 -19.24
C GLN A 153 21.96 1.88 -19.60
N LEU A 154 21.61 1.28 -20.74
CA LEU A 154 20.22 0.97 -21.10
C LEU A 154 19.59 -0.04 -20.12
N GLN A 155 20.33 -1.07 -19.72
CA GLN A 155 19.82 -2.10 -18.81
C GLN A 155 19.52 -1.52 -17.41
N LEU A 156 20.34 -0.58 -16.94
CA LEU A 156 20.12 0.16 -15.69
C LEU A 156 18.97 1.17 -15.75
N LEU A 157 18.58 1.62 -16.95
CA LEU A 157 17.40 2.46 -17.17
C LEU A 157 16.12 1.62 -17.18
N ASP A 158 16.14 0.45 -17.80
CA ASP A 158 14.99 -0.46 -17.87
C ASP A 158 14.60 -1.04 -16.50
N GLU A 159 15.58 -1.46 -15.68
CA GLU A 159 15.33 -1.83 -14.27
C GLU A 159 14.80 -0.64 -13.44
N GLN A 160 15.16 0.58 -13.83
CA GLN A 160 14.68 1.80 -13.19
C GLN A 160 13.21 2.04 -13.46
N ASP A 161 12.81 1.94 -14.72
CA ASP A 161 11.44 2.19 -15.16
C ASP A 161 10.48 1.13 -14.64
N SER A 162 10.88 -0.15 -14.67
CA SER A 162 10.08 -1.25 -14.10
C SER A 162 9.74 -1.03 -12.62
N TYR A 163 10.71 -0.57 -11.82
CA TYR A 163 10.48 -0.26 -10.41
C TYR A 163 9.55 0.94 -10.20
N ILE A 164 9.68 1.99 -11.02
CA ILE A 164 8.83 3.18 -10.93
C ILE A 164 7.38 2.82 -11.28
N GLN A 165 7.19 2.02 -12.33
CA GLN A 165 5.88 1.52 -12.76
C GLN A 165 5.20 0.72 -11.65
N SER A 166 5.89 -0.29 -11.12
CA SER A 166 5.37 -1.14 -10.02
C SER A 166 4.93 -0.31 -8.81
N ARG A 167 5.67 0.76 -8.49
CA ARG A 167 5.29 1.66 -7.39
C ARG A 167 4.10 2.55 -7.67
N ALA A 168 3.95 3.02 -8.91
CA ALA A 168 2.77 3.77 -9.31
C ALA A 168 1.52 2.90 -9.16
N ASP A 169 1.60 1.64 -9.62
CA ASP A 169 0.53 0.65 -9.50
C ASP A 169 0.20 0.36 -8.03
N THR A 170 1.21 0.13 -7.18
CA THR A 170 0.99 -0.05 -5.73
C THR A 170 0.29 1.16 -5.11
N MET A 171 0.69 2.38 -5.47
CA MET A 171 0.09 3.60 -4.92
C MET A 171 -1.39 3.73 -5.33
N GLN A 172 -1.71 3.44 -6.60
CA GLN A 172 -3.08 3.43 -7.10
C GLN A 172 -3.94 2.36 -6.40
N ASN A 173 -3.39 1.16 -6.17
CA ASN A 173 -4.06 0.09 -5.42
C ASN A 173 -4.38 0.51 -3.98
N ILE A 174 -3.44 1.21 -3.33
CA ILE A 174 -3.64 1.75 -1.99
C ILE A 174 -4.74 2.82 -1.98
N GLU A 175 -4.73 3.76 -2.93
CA GLU A 175 -5.75 4.80 -3.03
C GLU A 175 -7.15 4.22 -3.25
N SER A 176 -7.28 3.25 -4.16
CA SER A 176 -8.53 2.51 -4.37
C SER A 176 -9.01 1.84 -3.09
N THR A 177 -8.11 1.21 -2.34
CA THR A 177 -8.43 0.57 -1.06
C THR A 177 -8.91 1.58 -0.01
N ILE A 178 -8.30 2.76 0.07
CA ILE A 178 -8.73 3.83 0.99
C ILE A 178 -10.14 4.33 0.65
N VAL A 179 -10.47 4.47 -0.65
CA VAL A 179 -11.81 4.85 -1.09
C VAL A 179 -12.84 3.78 -0.73
N GLU A 180 -12.52 2.50 -0.95
CA GLU A 180 -13.39 1.37 -0.55
C GLU A 180 -13.65 1.37 0.96
N LEU A 181 -12.62 1.57 1.79
CA LEU A 181 -12.78 1.69 3.24
C LEU A 181 -13.71 2.85 3.60
N GLY A 182 -13.63 3.97 2.88
CA GLY A 182 -14.56 5.09 3.03
C GLY A 182 -16.03 4.69 2.82
N SER A 183 -16.31 3.86 1.81
CA SER A 183 -17.66 3.32 1.60
C SER A 183 -18.10 2.39 2.74
N ILE A 184 -17.20 1.53 3.23
CA ILE A 184 -17.47 0.65 4.38
C ILE A 184 -17.76 1.46 5.64
N PHE A 185 -17.05 2.56 5.89
CA PHE A 185 -17.32 3.47 7.01
C PHE A 185 -18.70 4.10 6.92
N GLN A 186 -19.13 4.54 5.73
CA GLN A 186 -20.47 5.09 5.54
C GLN A 186 -21.54 4.03 5.83
N GLN A 187 -21.34 2.81 5.37
CA GLN A 187 -22.25 1.69 5.66
C GLN A 187 -22.29 1.36 7.15
N LEU A 188 -21.14 1.27 7.82
CA LEU A 188 -21.05 1.05 9.26
C LEU A 188 -21.74 2.15 10.06
N ALA A 189 -21.52 3.42 9.70
CA ALA A 189 -22.16 4.56 10.34
C ALA A 189 -23.69 4.50 10.20
N HIS A 190 -24.19 4.17 9.00
CA HIS A 190 -25.63 3.97 8.78
C HIS A 190 -26.17 2.82 9.65
N MET A 191 -25.47 1.69 9.65
CA MET A 191 -25.88 0.50 10.41
C MET A 191 -25.91 0.74 11.93
N VAL A 192 -24.97 1.52 12.47
CA VAL A 192 -24.94 1.89 13.89
C VAL A 192 -26.07 2.88 14.21
N LYS A 193 -26.28 3.90 13.38
CA LYS A 193 -27.36 4.88 13.58
C LYS A 193 -28.75 4.22 13.62
N GLU A 194 -29.01 3.30 12.68
CA GLU A 194 -30.28 2.53 12.69
C GLU A 194 -30.46 1.70 13.97
N GLN A 195 -29.36 1.18 14.53
CA GLN A 195 -29.42 0.40 15.77
C GLN A 195 -29.67 1.27 17.00
N GLU A 196 -29.07 2.47 17.08
CA GLU A 196 -29.36 3.44 18.15
C GLU A 196 -30.86 3.79 18.21
N GLU A 197 -31.47 4.04 17.05
CA GLU A 197 -32.92 4.32 16.95
C GLU A 197 -33.80 3.14 17.38
N THR A 198 -33.33 1.90 17.20
CA THR A 198 -34.07 0.69 17.59
C THR A 198 -33.92 0.39 19.09
N ILE A 199 -32.80 0.76 19.70
CA ILE A 199 -32.55 0.57 21.14
C ILE A 199 -33.26 1.65 21.97
N GLN A 200 -33.42 2.86 21.44
CA GLN A 200 -34.10 3.98 22.11
C GLN A 200 -35.64 3.88 22.08
N ARG A 201 -36.22 3.00 21.25
CA ARG A 201 -37.67 2.75 21.15
C ARG A 201 -38.12 1.58 22.04
#